data_AF-E8WSA0-F1
#
_entry.id   AF-E8WSA0-F1
#
_cell.length_a   1.000
_cell.length_b   1.000
_cell.length_c   1.000
_cell.angle_alpha   90.00
_cell.angle_beta   90.00
_cell.angle_gamma   90.00
#
_symmetry.space_group_name_H-M   'P 1'
#
loop_
_entity.id
_entity.type
_entity.pdbx_description
1 polymer ?
#
loop_
_entity_poly.entity_id
_entity_poly.type
_entity_poly.pdbx_seq_one_letter_code
_entity_poly.pdbx_strand_id
1 'polypeptide(L)'
;MRKYLLLFLALACASTSDAALKGTHRFITGPFQSGPEVTKACAGCHEKLTNQITQTVHWNWGKKQSINGKTVDYGKKNALGNSFCLAVPSNLPGCTACHAGYGWQDGSFDFTKTENIDCLVCHETSGSYKKFPLGAGHPVYPGEHKEYPAGKVWEPVDLVAAAQSISRPSRAACGNCHFYSGGGDNYKHGDLDSNLGNPTAEFDVHMGGKGLTCESCHKAANHDVKGEAISVSPGSGPRAMGCTDCHKGDIHKIAILNKHMRRVACQTCHIPTYAKGSPTVLSWDWSAAGKDQKPEEPKKAAEKLYDKARGELVLGKDLVPTYIWYDGTVERVFMGDKIDPGKVVRLSAPRGERTDPQSRIFPFKVMKAKQPYDTENGTVAVPNIIGPADSESAYSAKYDWNKAIAAGMKAAGLPYSGKFGWIETTTVWSLNHMVVPKEKALRCQNCHGEKGRIDWKGLGYDKDPRG
;
A
#
# COMPACT_ATOMS: atom_id res chain seq x y z
N MET A 1 17.47 71.82 -5.67
CA MET A 1 17.95 70.60 -4.98
C MET A 1 16.78 69.62 -4.83
N ARG A 2 17.02 68.34 -5.17
CA ARG A 2 16.18 67.13 -5.01
C ARG A 2 14.84 67.03 -5.77
N LYS A 3 14.92 66.43 -6.96
CA LYS A 3 13.85 65.64 -7.59
C LYS A 3 13.63 64.37 -6.75
N TYR A 4 12.41 64.11 -6.29
CA TYR A 4 12.04 62.81 -5.73
C TYR A 4 11.33 61.97 -6.80
N LEU A 5 12.03 60.94 -7.23
CA LEU A 5 11.54 59.86 -8.09
C LEU A 5 10.74 58.90 -7.21
N LEU A 6 9.42 58.86 -7.38
CA LEU A 6 8.55 57.86 -6.77
C LEU A 6 8.76 56.53 -7.50
N LEU A 7 9.56 55.65 -6.88
CA LEU A 7 9.73 54.27 -7.30
C LEU A 7 8.51 53.47 -6.80
N PHE A 8 7.60 53.11 -7.70
CA PHE A 8 6.59 52.10 -7.43
C PHE A 8 7.29 50.74 -7.33
N LEU A 9 7.54 50.26 -6.11
CA LEU A 9 7.88 48.85 -5.87
C LEU A 9 6.61 48.02 -6.14
N ALA A 10 6.54 47.43 -7.33
CA ALA A 10 5.63 46.33 -7.57
C ALA A 10 6.08 45.17 -6.67
N LEU A 11 5.30 44.88 -5.62
CA LEU A 11 5.38 43.62 -4.90
C LEU A 11 4.97 42.52 -5.88
N ALA A 12 5.94 41.99 -6.63
CA ALA A 12 5.82 40.70 -7.24
C ALA A 12 5.70 39.69 -6.09
N CYS A 13 4.48 39.25 -5.80
CA CYS A 13 4.27 37.94 -5.19
C CYS A 13 4.96 36.94 -6.11
N ALA A 14 6.21 36.61 -5.81
CA ALA A 14 6.86 35.44 -6.36
C ALA A 14 6.06 34.24 -5.87
N SER A 15 5.07 33.83 -6.66
CA SER A 15 4.76 32.42 -6.77
C SER A 15 6.09 31.74 -7.03
N THR A 16 6.61 31.01 -6.04
CA THR A 16 7.78 30.16 -6.23
C THR A 16 7.40 29.19 -7.34
N SER A 17 7.81 29.52 -8.56
CA SER A 17 7.71 28.65 -9.70
C SER A 17 8.40 27.33 -9.35
N ASP A 18 7.87 26.25 -9.93
CA ASP A 18 8.34 24.86 -9.91
C ASP A 18 9.79 24.68 -10.43
N ALA A 19 10.74 25.46 -9.91
CA ALA A 19 12.15 25.30 -10.19
C ALA A 19 12.61 23.97 -9.55
N ALA A 20 13.13 23.09 -10.40
CA ALA A 20 13.52 21.73 -10.06
C ALA A 20 14.49 21.71 -8.86
N LEU A 21 14.14 20.94 -7.82
CA LEU A 21 15.02 20.61 -6.68
C LEU A 21 16.35 19.98 -7.11
N LYS A 22 16.47 19.52 -8.36
CA LYS A 22 17.65 18.84 -8.89
C LYS A 22 18.90 19.71 -8.78
N GLY A 23 19.91 19.18 -8.09
CA GLY A 23 21.22 19.83 -7.95
C GLY A 23 21.32 20.84 -6.81
N THR A 24 20.22 21.11 -6.09
CA THR A 24 20.23 22.05 -4.96
C THR A 24 21.04 21.53 -3.75
N HIS A 25 21.21 20.22 -3.63
CA HIS A 25 21.87 19.56 -2.49
C HIS A 25 23.32 19.15 -2.77
N ARG A 26 23.94 19.62 -3.86
CA ARG A 26 25.32 19.27 -4.26
C ARG A 26 26.40 19.69 -3.26
N PHE A 27 26.10 20.63 -2.37
CA PHE A 27 27.02 21.12 -1.35
C PHE A 27 27.17 20.16 -0.15
N ILE A 28 26.36 19.10 -0.06
CA ILE A 28 26.45 18.10 1.00
C ILE A 28 27.72 17.27 0.80
N THR A 29 28.67 17.35 1.74
CA THR A 29 29.99 16.71 1.63
C THR A 29 30.15 15.42 2.45
N GLY A 30 29.33 15.21 3.49
CA GLY A 30 29.51 14.09 4.42
C GLY A 30 30.87 14.15 5.16
N PRO A 31 31.45 13.01 5.57
CA PRO A 31 30.90 11.65 5.44
C PRO A 31 29.68 11.43 6.34
N PHE A 32 28.82 10.49 5.94
CA PHE A 32 27.71 10.01 6.78
C PHE A 32 27.90 8.52 7.05
N GLN A 33 27.81 8.14 8.32
CA GLN A 33 27.85 6.75 8.77
C GLN A 33 26.45 6.15 8.89
N SER A 34 25.41 6.99 8.92
CA SER A 34 24.03 6.52 9.04
C SER A 34 23.01 7.43 8.36
N GLY A 35 21.83 6.89 8.09
CA GLY A 35 20.67 7.63 7.56
C GLY A 35 20.23 8.76 8.50
N PRO A 36 20.12 8.53 9.82
CA PRO A 36 19.82 9.61 10.76
C PRO A 36 20.83 10.77 10.75
N GLU A 37 22.11 10.55 10.44
CA GLU A 37 23.08 11.64 10.26
C GLU A 37 22.77 12.49 9.03
N VAL A 38 22.33 11.86 7.92
CA VAL A 38 21.84 12.59 6.74
C VAL A 38 20.62 13.43 7.12
N THR A 39 19.67 12.86 7.84
CA THR A 39 18.46 13.56 8.27
C THR A 39 18.78 14.74 9.19
N LYS A 40 19.75 14.60 10.11
CA LYS A 40 20.25 15.72 10.93
C LYS A 40 20.82 16.85 10.08
N ALA A 41 21.59 16.52 9.03
CA ALA A 41 22.10 17.52 8.09
C ALA A 41 20.94 18.21 7.33
N CYS A 42 19.94 17.46 6.87
CA CYS A 42 18.75 18.02 6.23
C CYS A 42 17.96 18.95 7.17
N ALA A 43 17.80 18.56 8.43
CA ALA A 43 17.03 19.31 9.43
C ALA A 43 17.61 20.70 9.69
N GLY A 44 18.93 20.92 9.51
CA GLY A 44 19.57 22.23 9.62
C GLY A 44 18.96 23.31 8.71
N CYS A 45 18.35 22.92 7.58
CA CYS A 45 17.61 23.82 6.68
C CYS A 45 16.11 23.50 6.59
N HIS A 46 15.70 22.31 7.02
CA HIS A 46 14.36 21.75 6.79
C HIS A 46 13.63 21.28 8.05
N GLU A 47 13.96 21.83 9.22
CA GLU A 47 13.30 21.52 10.50
C GLU A 47 11.76 21.61 10.43
N LYS A 48 11.22 22.57 9.68
CA LYS A 48 9.76 22.66 9.49
C LYS A 48 9.19 21.42 8.77
N LEU A 49 9.94 20.84 7.83
CA LEU A 49 9.48 19.69 7.05
C LEU A 49 9.47 18.42 7.88
N THR A 50 10.45 18.25 8.78
CA THR A 50 10.46 17.10 9.70
C THR A 50 9.24 17.12 10.62
N ASN A 51 8.89 18.29 11.16
CA ASN A 51 7.67 18.49 11.95
C ASN A 51 6.38 18.21 11.17
N GLN A 52 6.35 18.49 9.87
CA GLN A 52 5.20 18.15 9.02
C GLN A 52 5.05 16.63 8.87
N ILE A 53 6.15 15.93 8.59
CA ILE A 53 6.16 14.48 8.37
C ILE A 53 5.68 13.73 9.62
N THR A 54 6.04 14.18 10.83
CA THR A 54 5.61 13.52 12.07
C THR A 54 4.11 13.50 12.29
N GLN A 55 3.34 14.35 11.58
CA GLN A 55 1.88 14.39 11.66
C GLN A 55 1.20 13.47 10.64
N THR A 56 1.98 12.81 9.77
CA THR A 56 1.43 12.05 8.65
C THR A 56 1.27 10.56 8.95
N VAL A 57 0.46 9.88 8.15
CA VAL A 57 0.31 8.41 8.21
C VAL A 57 1.55 7.66 7.72
N HIS A 58 2.42 8.29 6.92
CA HIS A 58 3.68 7.67 6.48
C HIS A 58 4.66 7.51 7.64
N TRP A 59 4.62 8.44 8.60
CA TRP A 59 5.35 8.35 9.87
C TRP A 59 4.63 7.48 10.89
N ASN A 60 3.37 7.79 11.20
CA ASN A 60 2.67 7.15 12.31
C ASN A 60 2.11 5.76 12.00
N TRP A 61 2.00 5.39 10.71
CA TRP A 61 1.31 4.18 10.23
C TRP A 61 -0.10 3.98 10.77
N GLY A 62 -0.73 5.06 11.23
CA GLY A 62 -2.07 5.08 11.78
C GLY A 62 -2.55 6.50 12.01
N LYS A 63 -3.85 6.63 12.14
CA LYS A 63 -4.54 7.85 12.55
C LYS A 63 -5.84 7.48 13.23
N LYS A 64 -6.32 8.39 14.09
CA LYS A 64 -7.69 8.34 14.61
C LYS A 64 -8.69 8.50 13.48
N GLN A 65 -9.68 7.63 13.42
CA GLN A 65 -10.72 7.61 12.40
C GLN A 65 -11.96 6.83 12.89
N SER A 66 -13.11 7.07 12.27
CA SER A 66 -14.33 6.33 12.57
C SER A 66 -14.45 5.11 11.67
N ILE A 67 -14.41 3.91 12.26
CA ILE A 67 -14.63 2.63 11.58
C ILE A 67 -15.64 1.84 12.40
N ASN A 68 -16.61 1.20 11.74
CA ASN A 68 -17.69 0.47 12.43
C ASN A 68 -18.45 1.32 13.47
N GLY A 69 -18.56 2.64 13.25
CA GLY A 69 -19.21 3.56 14.18
C GLY A 69 -18.40 3.86 15.45
N LYS A 70 -17.13 3.42 15.54
CA LYS A 70 -16.23 3.67 16.67
C LYS A 70 -15.04 4.50 16.22
N THR A 71 -14.62 5.45 17.07
CA THR A 71 -13.36 6.17 16.86
C THR A 71 -12.21 5.30 17.32
N VAL A 72 -11.33 4.91 16.39
CA VAL A 72 -10.18 4.02 16.63
C VAL A 72 -8.91 4.60 16.02
N ASP A 73 -7.75 4.38 16.64
CA ASP A 73 -6.45 4.63 15.99
C ASP A 73 -6.10 3.44 15.11
N TYR A 74 -6.29 3.60 13.80
CA TYR A 74 -6.18 2.52 12.84
C TYR A 74 -5.24 2.89 11.69
N GLY A 75 -4.55 1.87 11.19
CA GLY A 75 -3.64 1.92 10.06
C GLY A 75 -2.75 0.68 10.05
N LYS A 76 -1.68 0.69 9.24
CA LYS A 76 -0.79 -0.46 9.06
C LYS A 76 -0.28 -1.02 10.40
N LYS A 77 0.02 -0.17 11.39
CA LYS A 77 0.57 -0.62 12.70
C LYS A 77 -0.37 -1.51 13.51
N ASN A 78 -1.68 -1.29 13.39
CA ASN A 78 -2.72 -1.95 14.20
C ASN A 78 -3.69 -2.79 13.35
N ALA A 79 -3.45 -2.90 12.04
CA ALA A 79 -4.30 -3.69 11.16
C ALA A 79 -4.03 -5.17 11.37
N LEU A 80 -5.09 -5.96 11.60
CA LEU A 80 -5.03 -7.39 11.33
C LEU A 80 -4.70 -7.56 9.85
N GLY A 81 -3.68 -8.38 9.60
CA GLY A 81 -3.04 -8.48 8.31
C GLY A 81 -4.05 -8.72 7.23
N ASN A 82 -3.83 -7.99 6.18
CA ASN A 82 -4.52 -7.94 4.90
C ASN A 82 -4.60 -9.29 4.14
N SER A 83 -4.62 -10.43 4.84
CA SER A 83 -4.51 -11.78 4.31
C SER A 83 -3.16 -12.08 3.61
N PHE A 84 -2.15 -11.18 3.73
CA PHE A 84 -0.76 -11.41 3.28
C PHE A 84 0.15 -11.75 4.47
N CYS A 85 1.02 -10.82 4.87
CA CYS A 85 2.02 -10.98 5.94
C CYS A 85 1.43 -10.91 7.38
N LEU A 86 0.16 -11.25 7.55
CA LEU A 86 -0.56 -11.47 8.81
C LEU A 86 -0.65 -10.35 9.86
N ALA A 87 0.42 -9.65 10.26
CA ALA A 87 0.35 -8.47 11.14
C ALA A 87 1.73 -7.81 11.33
N VAL A 88 1.75 -6.53 11.74
CA VAL A 88 3.00 -5.80 12.05
C VAL A 88 3.62 -6.15 13.40
N PRO A 89 2.87 -6.30 14.52
CA PRO A 89 3.47 -6.63 15.82
C PRO A 89 4.37 -7.86 15.73
N SER A 90 5.54 -7.81 16.38
CA SER A 90 6.65 -8.78 16.30
C SER A 90 7.38 -8.93 14.95
N ASN A 91 6.85 -8.37 13.85
CA ASN A 91 7.42 -8.47 12.49
C ASN A 91 8.03 -7.14 12.00
N LEU A 92 8.24 -6.18 12.91
CA LEU A 92 8.61 -4.80 12.60
C LEU A 92 9.85 -4.67 11.71
N PRO A 93 10.99 -5.34 11.98
CA PRO A 93 12.21 -5.16 11.18
C PRO A 93 12.01 -5.45 9.68
N GLY A 94 11.17 -6.44 9.36
CA GLY A 94 10.78 -6.77 7.98
C GLY A 94 9.74 -5.79 7.41
N CYS A 95 8.77 -5.37 8.23
CA CYS A 95 7.70 -4.49 7.78
C CYS A 95 8.17 -3.06 7.51
N THR A 96 9.11 -2.56 8.33
CA THR A 96 9.56 -1.15 8.37
C THR A 96 10.67 -0.86 7.38
N ALA A 97 11.12 -1.85 6.60
CA ALA A 97 11.78 -1.60 5.31
C ALA A 97 10.91 -0.74 4.36
N CYS A 98 9.59 -0.67 4.59
CA CYS A 98 8.66 0.22 3.90
C CYS A 98 8.12 1.37 4.78
N HIS A 99 8.71 1.64 5.94
CA HIS A 99 8.36 2.80 6.78
C HIS A 99 9.13 4.04 6.30
N ALA A 100 8.60 5.24 6.51
CA ALA A 100 9.28 6.49 6.15
C ALA A 100 10.30 6.93 7.22
N GLY A 101 10.96 5.98 7.86
CA GLY A 101 11.91 6.22 8.94
C GLY A 101 12.93 5.10 9.12
N TYR A 102 13.76 5.29 10.14
CA TYR A 102 14.90 4.47 10.52
C TYR A 102 14.73 3.95 11.94
N GLY A 103 14.96 2.66 12.17
CA GLY A 103 15.12 2.08 13.50
C GLY A 103 13.81 1.65 14.18
N TRP A 104 12.68 1.64 13.48
CA TRP A 104 11.44 1.10 14.04
C TRP A 104 11.45 -0.44 14.01
N GLN A 105 12.07 -1.02 15.03
CA GLN A 105 12.29 -2.46 15.17
C GLN A 105 11.37 -3.13 16.20
N ASP A 106 10.86 -2.38 17.18
CA ASP A 106 9.97 -2.87 18.25
C ASP A 106 9.10 -1.74 18.84
N GLY A 107 8.42 -2.01 19.96
CA GLY A 107 7.55 -1.06 20.65
C GLY A 107 8.24 0.10 21.36
N SER A 108 9.58 0.10 21.46
CA SER A 108 10.36 1.18 22.08
C SER A 108 10.69 2.34 21.12
N PHE A 109 10.28 2.24 19.84
CA PHE A 109 10.55 3.27 18.86
C PHE A 109 9.93 4.63 19.24
N ASP A 110 10.78 5.65 19.30
CA ASP A 110 10.40 6.99 19.70
C ASP A 110 10.02 7.84 18.48
N PHE A 111 8.72 8.00 18.25
CA PHE A 111 8.17 8.81 17.16
C PHE A 111 8.43 10.32 17.31
N THR A 112 9.00 10.78 18.42
CA THR A 112 9.38 12.19 18.62
C THR A 112 10.78 12.51 18.08
N LYS A 113 11.62 11.49 17.84
CA LYS A 113 12.96 11.65 17.28
C LYS A 113 12.92 11.89 15.78
N THR A 114 12.84 13.16 15.40
CA THR A 114 12.74 13.58 14.00
C THR A 114 13.96 13.24 13.17
N GLU A 115 15.13 13.02 13.79
CA GLU A 115 16.32 12.51 13.12
C GLU A 115 16.13 11.11 12.52
N ASN A 116 15.13 10.35 12.99
CA ASN A 116 14.81 9.03 12.46
C ASN A 116 13.89 9.08 11.23
N ILE A 117 13.49 10.26 10.75
CA ILE A 117 12.76 10.39 9.49
C ILE A 117 13.70 10.04 8.33
N ASP A 118 13.24 9.24 7.37
CA ASP A 118 13.98 8.96 6.16
C ASP A 118 13.56 9.93 5.05
N CYS A 119 14.37 10.98 4.82
CA CYS A 119 14.15 11.92 3.74
C CYS A 119 14.48 11.33 2.36
N LEU A 120 15.41 10.38 2.29
CA LEU A 120 15.97 9.84 1.06
C LEU A 120 14.98 8.90 0.36
N VAL A 121 14.20 8.11 1.10
CA VAL A 121 13.27 7.11 0.52
C VAL A 121 12.28 7.69 -0.49
N CYS A 122 11.89 8.96 -0.34
CA CYS A 122 10.99 9.65 -1.26
C CYS A 122 11.71 10.57 -2.25
N HIS A 123 12.81 11.20 -1.83
CA HIS A 123 13.42 12.30 -2.57
C HIS A 123 14.68 11.92 -3.38
N GLU A 124 15.31 10.80 -3.05
CA GLU A 124 16.44 10.28 -3.82
C GLU A 124 15.96 9.86 -5.22
N THR A 125 16.70 10.24 -6.27
CA THR A 125 16.26 9.99 -7.66
C THR A 125 17.27 9.31 -8.57
N SER A 126 18.47 8.96 -8.08
CA SER A 126 19.42 8.12 -8.82
C SER A 126 19.04 6.64 -8.81
N GLY A 127 18.20 6.21 -7.86
CA GLY A 127 17.78 4.81 -7.73
C GLY A 127 18.79 3.93 -7.00
N SER A 128 19.85 4.52 -6.45
CA SER A 128 20.88 3.84 -5.67
C SER A 128 20.47 3.58 -4.23
N TYR A 129 19.52 4.36 -3.68
CA TYR A 129 19.08 4.23 -2.30
C TYR A 129 18.04 3.13 -2.12
N LYS A 130 18.36 2.14 -1.29
CA LYS A 130 17.45 1.03 -0.94
C LYS A 130 17.60 0.66 0.52
N LYS A 131 16.47 0.51 1.22
CA LYS A 131 16.42 0.00 2.58
C LYS A 131 16.68 -1.51 2.58
N PHE A 132 17.43 -1.99 3.56
CA PHE A 132 17.68 -3.41 3.74
C PHE A 132 16.39 -4.11 4.22
N PRO A 133 15.97 -5.25 3.62
CA PRO A 133 14.66 -5.84 3.89
C PRO A 133 14.35 -6.19 5.34
N LEU A 134 15.35 -6.51 6.16
CA LEU A 134 15.20 -6.80 7.60
C LEU A 134 15.88 -5.74 8.48
N GLY A 135 16.23 -4.59 7.91
CA GLY A 135 17.05 -3.57 8.56
C GLY A 135 16.26 -2.55 9.37
N ALA A 136 14.97 -2.79 9.65
CA ALA A 136 14.12 -1.85 10.36
C ALA A 136 14.10 -0.43 9.74
N GLY A 137 14.14 -0.36 8.41
CA GLY A 137 14.22 0.89 7.65
C GLY A 137 15.64 1.39 7.36
N HIS A 138 16.69 0.81 7.91
CA HIS A 138 18.05 1.18 7.54
C HIS A 138 18.47 0.57 6.19
N PRO A 139 19.21 1.29 5.32
CA PRO A 139 19.99 0.67 4.24
C PRO A 139 21.18 -0.12 4.82
N VAL A 140 22.00 -0.70 3.95
CA VAL A 140 23.33 -1.17 4.36
C VAL A 140 24.25 0.04 4.45
N TYR A 141 24.95 0.19 5.57
CA TYR A 141 25.86 1.30 5.83
C TYR A 141 27.32 0.95 5.51
N PRO A 142 28.19 1.97 5.30
CA PRO A 142 29.62 1.75 5.11
C PRO A 142 30.22 0.90 6.24
N GLY A 143 31.00 -0.13 5.88
CA GLY A 143 31.64 -1.05 6.83
C GLY A 143 30.74 -2.19 7.34
N GLU A 144 29.46 -2.22 6.99
CA GLU A 144 28.60 -3.37 7.27
C GLU A 144 28.72 -4.43 6.18
N HIS A 145 28.63 -5.71 6.57
CA HIS A 145 28.46 -6.83 5.66
C HIS A 145 27.10 -7.48 5.92
N LYS A 146 26.16 -7.33 4.98
CA LYS A 146 24.79 -7.84 5.09
C LYS A 146 24.44 -8.67 3.87
N GLU A 147 23.77 -9.79 4.11
CA GLU A 147 23.24 -10.66 3.06
C GLU A 147 21.76 -10.94 3.29
N TYR A 148 20.94 -10.89 2.24
CA TYR A 148 19.54 -11.32 2.29
C TYR A 148 18.95 -11.58 0.89
N PRO A 149 18.40 -12.78 0.61
CA PRO A 149 18.51 -14.00 1.43
C PRO A 149 19.98 -14.43 1.59
N ALA A 150 20.25 -15.44 2.42
CA ALA A 150 21.60 -15.97 2.61
C ALA A 150 22.29 -16.24 1.26
N GLY A 151 23.54 -15.79 1.11
CA GLY A 151 24.30 -15.87 -0.13
C GLY A 151 24.11 -14.70 -1.11
N LYS A 152 23.22 -13.74 -0.81
CA LYS A 152 23.05 -12.52 -1.61
C LYS A 152 23.50 -11.28 -0.84
N VAL A 153 24.70 -10.81 -1.16
CA VAL A 153 25.30 -9.59 -0.59
C VAL A 153 24.51 -8.34 -1.00
N TRP A 154 24.34 -7.44 -0.03
CA TRP A 154 23.79 -6.10 -0.23
C TRP A 154 24.90 -5.08 0.00
N GLU A 155 25.22 -4.33 -1.05
CA GLU A 155 26.26 -3.30 -0.99
C GLU A 155 25.83 -2.09 -0.15
N PRO A 156 26.76 -1.48 0.59
CA PRO A 156 26.53 -0.21 1.26
C PRO A 156 26.04 0.89 0.32
N VAL A 157 25.10 1.70 0.79
CA VAL A 157 24.63 2.86 0.04
C VAL A 157 25.59 4.03 0.23
N ASP A 158 25.97 4.70 -0.87
CA ASP A 158 26.65 6.00 -0.81
C ASP A 158 25.64 7.08 -0.38
N LEU A 159 25.62 7.35 0.93
CA LEU A 159 24.71 8.32 1.54
C LEU A 159 24.96 9.77 1.08
N VAL A 160 26.20 10.12 0.72
CA VAL A 160 26.52 11.46 0.21
C VAL A 160 25.94 11.61 -1.19
N ALA A 161 26.19 10.65 -2.08
CA ALA A 161 25.61 10.65 -3.41
C ALA A 161 24.08 10.64 -3.39
N ALA A 162 23.47 9.87 -2.48
CA ALA A 162 22.01 9.85 -2.28
C ALA A 162 21.48 11.21 -1.83
N ALA A 163 22.11 11.85 -0.84
CA ALA A 163 21.71 13.18 -0.38
C ALA A 163 21.86 14.26 -1.47
N GLN A 164 22.90 14.15 -2.31
CA GLN A 164 23.12 15.07 -3.42
C GLN A 164 22.15 14.87 -4.60
N SER A 165 21.47 13.72 -4.70
CA SER A 165 20.56 13.39 -5.80
C SER A 165 19.10 13.84 -5.57
N ILE A 166 18.83 14.49 -4.43
CA ILE A 166 17.48 14.90 -4.03
C ILE A 166 16.77 15.67 -5.13
N SER A 167 15.53 15.27 -5.39
CA SER A 167 14.61 15.93 -6.31
C SER A 167 13.15 15.71 -5.86
N ARG A 168 12.19 16.13 -6.69
CA ARG A 168 10.79 15.76 -6.50
C ARG A 168 10.62 14.23 -6.62
N PRO A 169 9.76 13.60 -5.81
CA PRO A 169 9.56 12.16 -5.86
C PRO A 169 9.18 11.65 -7.24
N SER A 170 9.91 10.63 -7.70
CA SER A 170 9.54 9.88 -8.89
C SER A 170 8.47 8.84 -8.57
N ARG A 171 7.80 8.30 -9.59
CA ARG A 171 6.89 7.14 -9.40
C ARG A 171 7.62 5.94 -8.78
N ALA A 172 8.88 5.73 -9.15
CA ALA A 172 9.71 4.66 -8.60
C ALA A 172 10.01 4.86 -7.10
N ALA A 173 10.20 6.10 -6.64
CA ALA A 173 10.39 6.40 -5.23
C ALA A 173 9.18 5.99 -4.38
N CYS A 174 7.96 6.35 -4.82
CA CYS A 174 6.72 5.83 -4.21
C CYS A 174 6.65 4.29 -4.33
N GLY A 175 7.04 3.78 -5.50
CA GLY A 175 7.04 2.38 -5.87
C GLY A 175 7.89 1.46 -5.00
N ASN A 176 8.99 1.96 -4.44
CA ASN A 176 9.89 1.19 -3.54
C ASN A 176 9.12 0.51 -2.41
N CYS A 177 8.02 1.11 -1.95
CA CYS A 177 7.12 0.52 -0.96
C CYS A 177 5.80 0.04 -1.57
N HIS A 178 5.22 0.85 -2.48
CA HIS A 178 3.86 0.62 -2.97
C HIS A 178 3.75 -0.49 -4.02
N PHE A 179 4.78 -0.71 -4.85
CA PHE A 179 4.78 -1.77 -5.87
C PHE A 179 5.10 -3.14 -5.27
N TYR A 180 5.97 -3.19 -4.26
CA TYR A 180 6.48 -4.44 -3.67
C TYR A 180 5.79 -4.86 -2.36
N SER A 181 4.67 -4.19 -2.03
CA SER A 181 3.91 -4.51 -0.83
C SER A 181 3.41 -5.97 -0.86
N GLY A 182 3.55 -6.68 0.26
CA GLY A 182 3.14 -8.08 0.39
C GLY A 182 4.23 -9.10 0.06
N GLY A 183 5.49 -8.67 -0.13
CA GLY A 183 6.65 -9.55 -0.28
C GLY A 183 7.08 -9.83 -1.71
N GLY A 184 6.49 -9.15 -2.70
CA GLY A 184 6.81 -9.28 -4.12
C GLY A 184 6.16 -8.18 -4.96
N ASP A 185 6.63 -8.01 -6.20
CA ASP A 185 6.09 -7.02 -7.13
C ASP A 185 4.62 -7.30 -7.43
N ASN A 186 3.76 -6.29 -7.25
CA ASN A 186 2.31 -6.33 -7.39
C ASN A 186 1.57 -7.35 -6.51
N TYR A 187 2.21 -7.99 -5.53
CA TYR A 187 1.57 -9.07 -4.77
C TYR A 187 0.28 -8.60 -4.10
N LYS A 188 0.29 -7.41 -3.51
CA LYS A 188 -0.81 -6.90 -2.68
C LYS A 188 -1.92 -6.21 -3.45
N HIS A 189 -1.65 -5.08 -4.09
CA HIS A 189 -2.68 -4.18 -4.61
C HIS A 189 -3.31 -4.69 -5.90
N GLY A 190 -2.51 -5.24 -6.82
CA GLY A 190 -2.97 -5.71 -8.12
C GLY A 190 -3.00 -4.63 -9.19
N ASP A 191 -3.09 -3.34 -8.83
CA ASP A 191 -3.03 -2.19 -9.74
C ASP A 191 -1.78 -1.31 -9.51
N LEU A 192 -0.80 -1.77 -8.74
CA LEU A 192 0.43 -1.05 -8.44
C LEU A 192 1.63 -2.00 -8.58
N ASP A 193 2.32 -1.91 -9.72
CA ASP A 193 3.49 -2.74 -10.04
C ASP A 193 4.66 -1.91 -10.60
N SER A 194 5.84 -2.52 -10.65
CA SER A 194 7.08 -1.87 -11.06
C SER A 194 7.07 -1.23 -12.46
N ASN A 195 6.20 -1.68 -13.37
CA ASN A 195 6.05 -1.07 -14.70
C ASN A 195 5.49 0.36 -14.62
N LEU A 196 4.83 0.74 -13.51
CA LEU A 196 4.39 2.12 -13.26
C LEU A 196 5.55 3.09 -12.98
N GLY A 197 6.80 2.62 -12.85
CA GLY A 197 7.96 3.50 -12.89
C GLY A 197 8.04 4.28 -14.22
N ASN A 198 7.84 3.58 -15.33
CA ASN A 198 7.85 4.14 -16.68
C ASN A 198 6.79 3.48 -17.60
N PRO A 199 5.49 3.72 -17.34
CA PRO A 199 4.41 3.04 -18.04
C PRO A 199 4.17 3.65 -19.42
N THR A 200 3.61 2.86 -20.34
CA THR A 200 3.04 3.37 -21.59
C THR A 200 1.62 3.92 -21.36
N ALA A 201 1.10 4.70 -22.31
CA ALA A 201 -0.29 5.19 -22.25
C ALA A 201 -1.33 4.05 -22.22
N GLU A 202 -1.02 2.90 -22.82
CA GLU A 202 -1.86 1.71 -22.78
C GLU A 202 -1.90 1.07 -21.40
N PHE A 203 -0.81 1.22 -20.64
CA PHE A 203 -0.71 0.70 -19.29
C PHE A 203 -1.40 1.60 -18.28
N ASP A 204 -1.21 2.91 -18.37
CA ASP A 204 -1.99 3.90 -17.62
C ASP A 204 -2.00 5.23 -18.38
N VAL A 205 -3.20 5.72 -18.73
CA VAL A 205 -3.35 6.94 -19.53
C VAL A 205 -2.89 8.21 -18.82
N HIS A 206 -2.91 8.22 -17.48
CA HIS A 206 -2.51 9.37 -16.69
C HIS A 206 -1.00 9.39 -16.52
N MET A 207 -0.41 8.29 -16.06
CA MET A 207 1.03 8.20 -15.81
C MET A 207 1.83 8.06 -17.10
N GLY A 208 1.42 7.18 -18.01
CA GLY A 208 2.13 6.89 -19.26
C GLY A 208 1.68 7.74 -20.44
N GLY A 209 0.42 8.18 -20.46
CA GLY A 209 -0.12 9.02 -21.53
C GLY A 209 0.03 10.53 -21.30
N LYS A 210 -0.01 10.97 -20.04
CA LYS A 210 0.13 12.39 -19.65
C LYS A 210 1.40 12.69 -18.84
N GLY A 211 2.21 11.68 -18.55
CA GLY A 211 3.43 11.86 -17.77
C GLY A 211 3.20 12.20 -16.30
N LEU A 212 1.97 12.01 -15.77
CA LEU A 212 1.67 12.38 -14.40
C LEU A 212 2.48 11.55 -13.39
N THR A 213 2.95 12.20 -12.33
CA THR A 213 3.54 11.55 -11.15
C THR A 213 2.44 11.18 -10.14
N CYS A 214 2.78 10.40 -9.13
CA CYS A 214 1.84 10.07 -8.04
C CYS A 214 1.29 11.36 -7.39
N GLU A 215 2.17 12.33 -7.10
CA GLU A 215 1.82 13.62 -6.48
C GLU A 215 0.89 14.50 -7.33
N SER A 216 0.79 14.24 -8.64
CA SER A 216 -0.12 14.98 -9.52
C SER A 216 -1.59 14.78 -9.11
N CYS A 217 -1.93 13.58 -8.62
CA CYS A 217 -3.23 13.26 -8.05
C CYS A 217 -3.19 13.26 -6.51
N HIS A 218 -2.17 12.62 -5.94
CA HIS A 218 -1.92 12.54 -4.50
C HIS A 218 -1.21 13.79 -3.97
N LYS A 219 -1.88 14.94 -4.08
CA LYS A 219 -1.32 16.23 -3.65
C LYS A 219 -0.80 16.14 -2.20
N ALA A 220 0.43 16.56 -1.97
CA ALA A 220 1.13 16.41 -0.68
C ALA A 220 1.42 17.76 -0.02
N ALA A 221 0.38 18.58 0.20
CA ALA A 221 0.55 19.84 0.91
C ALA A 221 1.05 19.57 2.34
N ASN A 222 2.12 20.24 2.77
CA ASN A 222 2.78 20.00 4.06
C ASN A 222 3.18 18.53 4.27
N HIS A 223 3.73 17.85 3.25
CA HIS A 223 4.09 16.42 3.27
C HIS A 223 2.92 15.45 3.54
N ASP A 224 1.70 15.97 3.63
CA ASP A 224 0.51 15.21 3.93
C ASP A 224 -0.14 14.74 2.62
N VAL A 225 0.34 13.60 2.13
CA VAL A 225 -0.07 12.99 0.86
C VAL A 225 -1.57 12.68 0.89
N LYS A 226 -2.35 13.37 0.06
CA LYS A 226 -3.80 13.16 -0.11
C LYS A 226 -4.09 11.74 -0.63
N GLY A 227 -5.27 11.24 -0.30
CA GLY A 227 -5.72 9.91 -0.65
C GLY A 227 -5.68 9.01 0.56
N GLU A 228 -6.65 8.12 0.62
CA GLU A 228 -6.76 7.15 1.70
C GLU A 228 -6.81 5.76 1.07
N ALA A 229 -6.15 4.80 1.70
CA ALA A 229 -6.22 3.41 1.27
C ALA A 229 -7.54 2.79 1.76
N ILE A 230 -7.98 1.73 1.09
CA ILE A 230 -9.13 0.93 1.57
C ILE A 230 -8.94 0.37 2.98
N SER A 231 -7.68 0.25 3.42
CA SER A 231 -7.28 -0.08 4.78
C SER A 231 -7.68 0.96 5.83
N VAL A 232 -8.25 2.10 5.48
CA VAL A 232 -8.58 3.20 6.40
C VAL A 232 -10.05 3.55 6.16
N SER A 233 -10.35 4.47 5.24
CA SER A 233 -11.65 4.63 4.56
C SER A 233 -11.44 5.54 3.33
N PRO A 234 -11.30 4.98 2.12
CA PRO A 234 -10.72 5.67 0.97
C PRO A 234 -11.66 6.68 0.30
N GLY A 235 -12.94 6.71 0.70
CA GLY A 235 -14.00 7.33 -0.10
C GLY A 235 -14.88 8.34 0.63
N SER A 236 -14.62 8.66 1.89
CA SER A 236 -15.42 9.64 2.65
C SER A 236 -14.53 10.71 3.29
N GLY A 237 -15.07 11.94 3.36
CA GLY A 237 -14.38 13.08 3.98
C GLY A 237 -13.45 13.88 3.06
N PRO A 238 -12.78 14.92 3.59
CA PRO A 238 -12.07 15.95 2.81
C PRO A 238 -10.83 15.43 2.06
N ARG A 239 -10.36 14.21 2.39
CA ARG A 239 -9.20 13.58 1.76
C ARG A 239 -9.56 12.66 0.60
N ALA A 240 -10.86 12.40 0.38
CA ALA A 240 -11.34 11.64 -0.76
C ALA A 240 -10.83 12.28 -2.06
N MET A 241 -10.35 11.44 -2.95
CA MET A 241 -9.89 11.83 -4.28
C MET A 241 -10.50 10.89 -5.30
N GLY A 242 -10.69 11.40 -6.52
CA GLY A 242 -11.29 10.59 -7.58
C GLY A 242 -11.26 11.28 -8.92
N CYS A 243 -11.81 10.60 -9.92
CA CYS A 243 -11.80 11.07 -11.30
C CYS A 243 -12.47 12.45 -11.45
N THR A 244 -13.46 12.73 -10.61
CA THR A 244 -14.20 14.00 -10.63
C THR A 244 -13.40 15.20 -10.15
N ASP A 245 -12.19 15.05 -9.64
CA ASP A 245 -11.32 16.20 -9.33
C ASP A 245 -10.89 16.93 -10.62
N CYS A 246 -10.71 16.19 -11.72
CA CYS A 246 -10.32 16.73 -13.04
C CYS A 246 -11.44 16.60 -14.10
N HIS A 247 -12.28 15.57 -14.00
CA HIS A 247 -13.34 15.29 -14.97
C HIS A 247 -14.70 15.74 -14.44
N LYS A 248 -15.17 16.92 -14.87
CA LYS A 248 -16.39 17.55 -14.36
C LYS A 248 -17.56 17.40 -15.35
N GLY A 249 -18.78 17.27 -14.81
CA GLY A 249 -20.02 17.27 -15.57
C GLY A 249 -20.23 16.03 -16.44
N ASP A 250 -20.94 16.23 -17.55
CA ASP A 250 -21.27 15.19 -18.52
C ASP A 250 -20.12 14.97 -19.51
N ILE A 251 -19.15 14.16 -19.11
CA ILE A 251 -17.91 13.92 -19.87
C ILE A 251 -18.09 12.97 -21.06
N HIS A 252 -19.19 12.21 -21.11
CA HIS A 252 -19.48 11.31 -22.23
C HIS A 252 -20.46 11.94 -23.21
N LYS A 253 -20.16 11.83 -24.51
CA LYS A 253 -21.11 12.22 -25.58
C LYS A 253 -22.38 11.37 -25.56
N ILE A 254 -22.28 10.11 -25.14
CA ILE A 254 -23.41 9.18 -25.04
C ILE A 254 -24.10 9.41 -23.69
N ALA A 255 -25.25 10.09 -23.70
CA ALA A 255 -25.96 10.52 -22.49
C ALA A 255 -26.27 9.38 -21.50
N ILE A 256 -26.54 8.16 -21.99
CA ILE A 256 -26.80 7.02 -21.09
C ILE A 256 -25.56 6.65 -20.25
N LEU A 257 -24.33 6.88 -20.73
CA LEU A 257 -23.12 6.65 -19.94
C LEU A 257 -23.00 7.64 -18.79
N ASN A 258 -23.39 8.91 -18.98
CA ASN A 258 -23.44 9.88 -17.88
C ASN A 258 -24.46 9.46 -16.82
N LYS A 259 -25.59 8.85 -17.22
CA LYS A 259 -26.56 8.27 -16.27
C LYS A 259 -25.98 7.09 -15.47
N HIS A 260 -25.12 6.27 -16.08
CA HIS A 260 -24.46 5.16 -15.37
C HIS A 260 -23.56 5.64 -14.24
N MET A 261 -22.88 6.79 -14.39
CA MET A 261 -21.98 7.33 -13.37
C MET A 261 -22.65 7.58 -12.01
N ARG A 262 -23.99 7.65 -11.96
CA ARG A 262 -24.73 7.75 -10.70
C ARG A 262 -24.65 6.49 -9.84
N ARG A 263 -24.51 5.32 -10.47
CA ARG A 263 -24.53 4.01 -9.79
C ARG A 263 -23.29 3.16 -10.09
N VAL A 264 -22.45 3.55 -11.04
CA VAL A 264 -21.24 2.84 -11.46
C VAL A 264 -20.05 3.78 -11.35
N ALA A 265 -19.02 3.38 -10.62
CA ALA A 265 -17.80 4.18 -10.50
C ALA A 265 -17.06 4.27 -11.84
N CYS A 266 -16.34 5.38 -12.08
CA CYS A 266 -15.52 5.55 -13.27
C CYS A 266 -14.51 4.40 -13.43
N GLN A 267 -13.90 4.00 -12.31
CA GLN A 267 -12.95 2.89 -12.22
C GLN A 267 -13.52 1.58 -12.80
N THR A 268 -14.80 1.28 -12.55
CA THR A 268 -15.45 0.04 -13.01
C THR A 268 -15.38 -0.12 -14.52
N CYS A 269 -15.62 0.96 -15.26
CA CYS A 269 -15.58 0.94 -16.72
C CYS A 269 -14.17 1.15 -17.28
N HIS A 270 -13.33 1.93 -16.60
CA HIS A 270 -12.03 2.37 -17.10
C HIS A 270 -10.83 1.56 -16.59
N ILE A 271 -11.05 0.57 -15.73
CA ILE A 271 -10.06 -0.42 -15.28
C ILE A 271 -10.64 -1.82 -15.55
N PRO A 272 -10.67 -2.26 -16.82
CA PRO A 272 -11.34 -3.51 -17.21
C PRO A 272 -10.62 -4.75 -16.71
N THR A 273 -9.30 -4.67 -16.51
CA THR A 273 -8.44 -5.71 -15.95
C THR A 273 -7.38 -5.08 -15.03
N TYR A 274 -6.88 -5.87 -14.08
CA TYR A 274 -5.76 -5.53 -13.21
C TYR A 274 -4.67 -6.60 -13.30
N ALA A 275 -3.52 -6.36 -12.65
CA ALA A 275 -2.33 -7.18 -12.76
C ALA A 275 -1.86 -7.35 -14.21
N LYS A 276 -1.77 -6.22 -14.94
CA LYS A 276 -1.41 -6.20 -16.36
C LYS A 276 0.09 -6.40 -16.60
N GLY A 277 0.92 -5.84 -15.71
CA GLY A 277 2.37 -5.94 -15.80
C GLY A 277 2.87 -7.20 -15.11
N SER A 278 2.74 -7.21 -13.78
CA SER A 278 3.20 -8.29 -12.92
C SER A 278 2.03 -9.08 -12.31
N PRO A 279 2.16 -10.41 -12.09
CA PRO A 279 1.15 -11.20 -11.40
C PRO A 279 0.89 -10.71 -9.98
N THR A 280 -0.30 -10.98 -9.46
CA THR A 280 -0.71 -10.59 -8.11
C THR A 280 -1.22 -11.80 -7.33
N VAL A 281 -1.06 -11.83 -6.01
CA VAL A 281 -1.51 -12.95 -5.19
C VAL A 281 -3.02 -12.90 -5.03
N LEU A 282 -3.68 -13.98 -5.43
CA LEU A 282 -5.12 -14.22 -5.31
C LEU A 282 -5.46 -14.96 -4.02
N SER A 283 -4.63 -15.94 -3.65
CA SER A 283 -4.77 -16.62 -2.37
C SER A 283 -3.45 -17.00 -1.72
N TRP A 284 -3.47 -17.13 -0.39
CA TRP A 284 -2.31 -17.52 0.41
C TRP A 284 -2.73 -18.48 1.54
N ASP A 285 -2.27 -19.73 1.46
CA ASP A 285 -2.50 -20.76 2.47
C ASP A 285 -1.26 -20.91 3.38
N TRP A 286 -1.32 -20.29 4.55
CA TRP A 286 -0.29 -20.41 5.58
C TRP A 286 -0.29 -21.79 6.26
N SER A 287 -1.39 -22.55 6.17
CA SER A 287 -1.46 -23.92 6.72
C SER A 287 -0.61 -24.92 5.96
N ALA A 288 -0.16 -24.55 4.76
CA ALA A 288 0.78 -25.32 3.98
C ALA A 288 2.25 -25.09 4.38
N ALA A 289 2.56 -24.04 5.14
CA ALA A 289 3.93 -23.68 5.49
C ALA A 289 4.62 -24.75 6.35
N GLY A 290 5.95 -24.83 6.25
CA GLY A 290 6.80 -25.76 7.00
C GLY A 290 6.90 -27.16 6.41
N LYS A 291 6.14 -27.49 5.36
CA LYS A 291 6.21 -28.80 4.69
C LYS A 291 7.47 -28.92 3.84
N ASP A 292 8.14 -30.06 3.89
CA ASP A 292 9.26 -30.36 2.99
C ASP A 292 8.71 -30.82 1.62
N GLN A 293 8.33 -29.85 0.80
CA GLN A 293 7.87 -30.06 -0.58
C GLN A 293 8.86 -29.43 -1.55
N LYS A 294 9.09 -30.10 -2.68
CA LYS A 294 9.87 -29.48 -3.76
C LYS A 294 9.07 -28.29 -4.29
N PRO A 295 9.70 -27.11 -4.45
CA PRO A 295 9.07 -26.00 -5.15
C PRO A 295 8.64 -26.49 -6.54
N GLU A 296 7.35 -26.38 -6.86
CA GLU A 296 6.92 -26.58 -8.24
C GLU A 296 7.32 -25.35 -9.06
N GLU A 297 8.09 -25.56 -10.13
CA GLU A 297 8.36 -24.47 -11.07
C GLU A 297 7.07 -24.08 -11.80
N PRO A 298 6.78 -22.78 -11.93
CA PRO A 298 5.55 -22.35 -12.57
C PRO A 298 5.52 -22.70 -14.06
N LYS A 299 4.42 -23.34 -14.50
CA LYS A 299 4.29 -23.82 -15.90
C LYS A 299 3.34 -22.98 -16.78
N LYS A 300 2.45 -22.14 -16.22
CA LYS A 300 1.37 -21.40 -16.93
C LYS A 300 0.80 -20.23 -16.11
N ALA A 301 0.05 -19.33 -16.76
CA ALA A 301 -0.76 -18.30 -16.09
C ALA A 301 -1.76 -18.93 -15.09
N ALA A 302 -1.86 -18.31 -13.90
CA ALA A 302 -2.35 -18.89 -12.64
C ALA A 302 -1.35 -19.86 -12.00
N GLU A 303 -0.36 -19.30 -11.31
CA GLU A 303 0.80 -20.04 -10.80
C GLU A 303 0.62 -20.33 -9.31
N LYS A 304 0.74 -21.61 -8.95
CA LYS A 304 0.95 -22.02 -7.56
C LYS A 304 2.43 -21.88 -7.24
N LEU A 305 2.73 -21.10 -6.21
CA LEU A 305 4.07 -20.95 -5.66
C LEU A 305 4.07 -21.56 -4.26
N TYR A 306 5.06 -22.39 -3.96
CA TYR A 306 5.30 -22.85 -2.61
C TYR A 306 6.59 -22.26 -2.06
N ASP A 307 6.52 -21.69 -0.86
CA ASP A 307 7.68 -21.23 -0.09
C ASP A 307 7.60 -21.85 1.31
N LYS A 308 8.66 -22.52 1.76
CA LYS A 308 8.62 -23.26 3.03
C LYS A 308 8.26 -22.37 4.23
N ALA A 309 8.71 -21.12 4.24
CA ALA A 309 8.46 -20.18 5.33
C ALA A 309 7.09 -19.50 5.24
N ARG A 310 6.44 -19.56 4.07
CA ARG A 310 5.23 -18.78 3.78
C ARG A 310 4.01 -19.64 3.43
N GLY A 311 4.19 -20.88 3.01
CA GLY A 311 3.11 -21.75 2.54
C GLY A 311 2.85 -21.63 1.04
N GLU A 312 1.61 -21.87 0.63
CA GLU A 312 1.20 -21.90 -0.77
C GLU A 312 0.56 -20.57 -1.18
N LEU A 313 1.00 -20.00 -2.30
CA LEU A 313 0.43 -18.81 -2.91
C LEU A 313 -0.14 -19.17 -4.29
N VAL A 314 -1.29 -18.59 -4.63
CA VAL A 314 -1.82 -18.62 -6.00
C VAL A 314 -1.69 -17.21 -6.56
N LEU A 315 -0.96 -17.07 -7.67
CA LEU A 315 -0.80 -15.81 -8.39
C LEU A 315 -1.68 -15.80 -9.64
N GLY A 316 -2.11 -14.62 -10.08
CA GLY A 316 -2.83 -14.44 -11.33
C GLY A 316 -2.44 -13.15 -12.05
N LYS A 317 -2.71 -13.09 -13.35
CA LYS A 317 -2.37 -11.96 -14.23
C LYS A 317 -3.56 -11.64 -15.15
N ASP A 318 -3.70 -10.39 -15.58
CA ASP A 318 -4.74 -9.92 -16.50
C ASP A 318 -6.17 -10.25 -16.03
N LEU A 319 -6.42 -9.98 -14.74
CA LEU A 319 -7.60 -10.44 -14.01
C LEU A 319 -8.76 -9.47 -14.13
N VAL A 320 -9.99 -10.00 -14.20
CA VAL A 320 -11.22 -9.20 -14.13
C VAL A 320 -11.51 -8.84 -12.67
N PRO A 321 -11.79 -7.57 -12.34
CA PRO A 321 -12.18 -7.16 -10.98
C PRO A 321 -13.44 -7.85 -10.46
N THR A 322 -13.54 -7.97 -9.14
CA THR A 322 -14.82 -8.21 -8.47
C THR A 322 -15.57 -6.90 -8.32
N TYR A 323 -16.84 -6.85 -8.71
CA TYR A 323 -17.65 -5.64 -8.66
C TYR A 323 -18.55 -5.69 -7.42
N ILE A 324 -18.44 -4.68 -6.55
CA ILE A 324 -19.17 -4.64 -5.26
C ILE A 324 -19.74 -3.23 -5.06
N TRP A 325 -20.91 -3.13 -4.42
CA TRP A 325 -21.44 -1.84 -3.96
C TRP A 325 -20.52 -1.21 -2.92
N TYR A 326 -20.28 0.09 -3.07
CA TYR A 326 -19.39 0.83 -2.20
C TYR A 326 -19.90 2.26 -1.96
N ASP A 327 -20.09 2.62 -0.69
CA ASP A 327 -20.57 3.93 -0.21
C ASP A 327 -19.46 4.88 0.28
N GLY A 328 -18.20 4.43 0.23
CA GLY A 328 -17.06 5.20 0.77
C GLY A 328 -16.59 4.76 2.16
N THR A 329 -17.24 3.76 2.76
CA THR A 329 -16.93 3.25 4.10
C THR A 329 -16.66 1.74 4.09
N VAL A 330 -15.92 1.27 5.09
CA VAL A 330 -15.49 -0.13 5.19
C VAL A 330 -15.90 -0.76 6.53
N GLU A 331 -16.20 -2.05 6.48
CA GLU A 331 -16.25 -2.91 7.64
C GLU A 331 -14.88 -3.54 7.90
N ARG A 332 -14.51 -3.70 9.17
CA ARG A 332 -13.21 -4.23 9.61
C ARG A 332 -13.35 -5.17 10.80
N VAL A 333 -12.47 -6.17 10.85
CA VAL A 333 -12.17 -6.95 12.06
C VAL A 333 -10.92 -6.36 12.71
N PHE A 334 -10.97 -6.07 14.01
CA PHE A 334 -9.84 -5.57 14.79
C PHE A 334 -9.10 -6.70 15.51
N MET A 335 -7.84 -6.44 15.86
CA MET A 335 -7.06 -7.32 16.72
C MET A 335 -7.81 -7.59 18.04
N GLY A 336 -8.01 -8.86 18.38
CA GLY A 336 -8.76 -9.26 19.58
C GLY A 336 -10.28 -9.36 19.42
N ASP A 337 -10.85 -8.98 18.27
CA ASP A 337 -12.27 -9.21 18.00
C ASP A 337 -12.57 -10.72 17.92
N LYS A 338 -13.70 -11.12 18.50
CA LYS A 338 -14.22 -12.48 18.37
C LYS A 338 -14.71 -12.71 16.94
N ILE A 339 -14.44 -13.90 16.42
CA ILE A 339 -14.85 -14.34 15.09
C ILE A 339 -15.71 -15.61 15.14
N ASP A 340 -16.42 -15.88 14.05
CA ASP A 340 -17.07 -17.17 13.79
C ASP A 340 -16.15 -18.01 12.88
N PRO A 341 -15.44 -19.02 13.39
CA PRO A 341 -14.51 -19.83 12.60
C PRO A 341 -15.21 -20.76 11.61
N GLY A 342 -16.54 -20.94 11.71
CA GLY A 342 -17.34 -21.73 10.76
C GLY A 342 -17.66 -20.99 9.47
N LYS A 343 -17.30 -19.70 9.35
CA LYS A 343 -17.54 -18.85 8.18
C LYS A 343 -16.24 -18.21 7.70
N VAL A 344 -16.25 -17.77 6.45
CA VAL A 344 -15.16 -16.93 5.91
C VAL A 344 -15.16 -15.58 6.64
N VAL A 345 -14.07 -15.28 7.34
CA VAL A 345 -13.91 -14.03 8.09
C VAL A 345 -13.47 -12.91 7.14
N ARG A 346 -14.35 -11.93 6.93
CA ARG A 346 -14.08 -10.75 6.09
C ARG A 346 -13.27 -9.72 6.90
N LEU A 347 -11.95 -9.82 6.89
CA LEU A 347 -11.06 -8.89 7.61
C LEU A 347 -11.27 -7.45 7.16
N SER A 348 -11.67 -7.27 5.91
CA SER A 348 -12.20 -6.02 5.40
C SER A 348 -13.27 -6.24 4.35
N ALA A 349 -14.36 -5.48 4.42
CA ALA A 349 -15.38 -5.47 3.37
C ALA A 349 -15.78 -4.03 3.03
N PRO A 350 -15.95 -3.68 1.75
CA PRO A 350 -16.62 -2.44 1.37
C PRO A 350 -18.08 -2.51 1.85
N ARG A 351 -18.60 -1.38 2.36
CA ARG A 351 -20.02 -1.23 2.67
C ARG A 351 -20.74 -0.56 1.53
N GLY A 352 -22.03 -0.81 1.42
CA GLY A 352 -22.89 -0.23 0.41
C GLY A 352 -23.87 -1.26 -0.13
N GLU A 353 -24.96 -0.78 -0.69
CA GLU A 353 -26.02 -1.64 -1.21
C GLU A 353 -26.75 -0.98 -2.37
N ARG A 354 -27.55 -1.77 -3.09
CA ARG A 354 -28.29 -1.29 -4.26
C ARG A 354 -29.31 -0.19 -3.91
N THR A 355 -29.87 -0.24 -2.71
CA THR A 355 -30.89 0.69 -2.20
C THR A 355 -30.31 2.00 -1.69
N ASP A 356 -29.04 2.03 -1.29
CA ASP A 356 -28.38 3.24 -0.86
C ASP A 356 -28.04 4.13 -2.07
N PRO A 357 -28.58 5.36 -2.16
CA PRO A 357 -28.31 6.28 -3.28
C PRO A 357 -26.85 6.74 -3.37
N GLN A 358 -26.08 6.70 -2.28
CA GLN A 358 -24.66 7.09 -2.27
C GLN A 358 -23.74 5.97 -2.78
N SER A 359 -24.16 4.72 -2.64
CA SER A 359 -23.42 3.56 -3.12
C SER A 359 -23.24 3.54 -4.64
N ARG A 360 -22.05 3.15 -5.09
CA ARG A 360 -21.77 2.84 -6.50
C ARG A 360 -21.10 1.48 -6.62
N ILE A 361 -21.24 0.84 -7.78
CA ILE A 361 -20.51 -0.39 -8.11
C ILE A 361 -19.06 0.00 -8.40
N PHE A 362 -18.12 -0.49 -7.59
CA PHE A 362 -16.68 -0.27 -7.69
C PHE A 362 -15.93 -1.57 -8.04
N PRO A 363 -14.76 -1.49 -8.70
CA PRO A 363 -13.92 -2.64 -8.95
C PRO A 363 -12.95 -2.89 -7.79
N PHE A 364 -12.87 -4.15 -7.37
CA PHE A 364 -12.00 -4.58 -6.29
C PHE A 364 -11.20 -5.82 -6.68
N LYS A 365 -10.00 -5.93 -6.12
CA LYS A 365 -9.31 -7.20 -5.92
C LYS A 365 -9.76 -7.79 -4.59
N VAL A 366 -10.15 -9.06 -4.59
CA VAL A 366 -10.43 -9.83 -3.38
C VAL A 366 -9.32 -10.85 -3.18
N MET A 367 -8.64 -10.76 -2.05
CA MET A 367 -7.59 -11.69 -1.65
C MET A 367 -8.19 -12.69 -0.64
N LYS A 368 -7.96 -13.99 -0.83
CA LYS A 368 -8.34 -15.06 0.10
C LYS A 368 -7.14 -15.61 0.86
N ALA A 369 -7.23 -15.84 2.17
CA ALA A 369 -6.18 -16.55 2.89
C ALA A 369 -6.71 -17.60 3.84
N LYS A 370 -5.87 -18.59 4.12
CA LYS A 370 -6.03 -19.48 5.26
C LYS A 370 -4.95 -19.13 6.28
N GLN A 371 -5.35 -18.65 7.45
CA GLN A 371 -4.43 -18.08 8.45
C GLN A 371 -4.78 -18.57 9.87
N PRO A 372 -3.82 -18.52 10.82
CA PRO A 372 -4.05 -19.08 12.13
C PRO A 372 -5.03 -18.24 12.96
N TYR A 373 -5.73 -18.91 13.87
CA TYR A 373 -6.55 -18.27 14.91
C TYR A 373 -6.41 -19.03 16.23
N ASP A 374 -6.63 -18.34 17.34
CA ASP A 374 -6.69 -18.95 18.66
C ASP A 374 -8.07 -19.61 18.85
N THR A 375 -8.09 -20.94 19.07
CA THR A 375 -9.33 -21.73 19.09
C THR A 375 -10.17 -21.52 20.34
N GLU A 376 -9.53 -21.21 21.47
CA GLU A 376 -10.23 -21.02 22.75
C GLU A 376 -10.67 -19.57 22.91
N ASN A 377 -9.81 -18.63 22.51
CA ASN A 377 -10.15 -17.21 22.51
C ASN A 377 -11.02 -16.82 21.31
N GLY A 378 -11.10 -17.61 20.25
CA GLY A 378 -11.93 -17.29 19.08
C GLY A 378 -11.51 -15.99 18.39
N THR A 379 -10.22 -15.69 18.36
CA THR A 379 -9.65 -14.46 17.76
C THR A 379 -8.64 -14.81 16.69
N VAL A 380 -8.56 -14.02 15.62
CA VAL A 380 -7.50 -14.14 14.60
C VAL A 380 -6.12 -14.02 15.27
N ALA A 381 -5.20 -14.94 14.97
CA ALA A 381 -3.89 -14.95 15.59
C ALA A 381 -2.95 -13.94 14.93
N VAL A 382 -2.04 -13.38 15.73
CA VAL A 382 -0.96 -12.48 15.30
C VAL A 382 0.36 -13.23 15.51
N PRO A 383 0.92 -13.86 14.47
CA PRO A 383 2.19 -14.59 14.60
C PRO A 383 3.42 -13.74 14.24
N ASN A 384 4.56 -14.07 14.87
CA ASN A 384 5.89 -13.68 14.41
C ASN A 384 6.29 -14.57 13.22
N ILE A 385 6.14 -14.08 12.00
CA ILE A 385 6.37 -14.86 10.77
C ILE A 385 7.78 -14.73 10.20
N ILE A 386 8.46 -13.61 10.46
CA ILE A 386 9.73 -13.28 9.80
C ILE A 386 10.74 -12.74 10.80
N GLY A 387 11.95 -13.28 10.71
CA GLY A 387 13.09 -12.85 11.52
C GLY A 387 14.39 -13.37 10.94
N PRO A 388 15.53 -12.99 11.53
CA PRO A 388 16.84 -13.54 11.19
C PRO A 388 16.89 -15.05 11.45
N ALA A 389 17.87 -15.73 10.87
CA ALA A 389 17.99 -17.19 10.93
C ALA A 389 18.16 -17.74 12.36
N ASP A 390 18.71 -16.95 13.27
CA ASP A 390 18.91 -17.24 14.69
C ASP A 390 17.71 -16.84 15.57
N SER A 391 16.62 -16.33 14.99
CA SER A 391 15.44 -15.92 15.75
C SER A 391 14.82 -17.08 16.52
N GLU A 392 14.61 -16.90 17.84
CA GLU A 392 14.00 -17.90 18.72
C GLU A 392 12.48 -18.07 18.55
N SER A 393 11.80 -17.12 17.90
CA SER A 393 10.34 -17.12 17.78
C SER A 393 9.79 -16.94 16.37
N ALA A 394 10.59 -16.47 15.42
CA ALA A 394 10.10 -16.29 14.06
C ALA A 394 9.78 -17.64 13.39
N TYR A 395 8.61 -17.72 12.77
CA TYR A 395 8.20 -18.92 12.04
C TYR A 395 9.20 -19.28 10.93
N SER A 396 9.73 -18.30 10.20
CA SER A 396 10.74 -18.52 9.15
C SER A 396 12.02 -19.20 9.64
N ALA A 397 12.35 -19.10 10.93
CA ALA A 397 13.53 -19.70 11.53
C ALA A 397 13.24 -21.05 12.20
N LYS A 398 12.14 -21.15 12.95
CA LYS A 398 11.83 -22.33 13.77
C LYS A 398 10.78 -23.27 13.18
N TYR A 399 9.99 -22.81 12.22
CA TYR A 399 8.84 -23.53 11.65
C TYR A 399 7.83 -24.04 12.70
N ASP A 400 7.69 -23.30 13.81
CA ASP A 400 6.81 -23.64 14.94
C ASP A 400 5.72 -22.57 15.09
N TRP A 401 4.48 -22.94 14.77
CA TRP A 401 3.33 -22.04 14.84
C TRP A 401 2.97 -21.63 16.27
N ASN A 402 3.09 -22.51 17.26
CA ASN A 402 2.77 -22.16 18.65
C ASN A 402 3.74 -21.09 19.16
N LYS A 403 5.05 -21.25 18.90
CA LYS A 403 6.06 -20.24 19.27
C LYS A 403 5.83 -18.91 18.57
N ALA A 404 5.58 -18.95 17.26
CA ALA A 404 5.33 -17.75 16.47
C ALA A 404 4.09 -16.98 16.96
N ILE A 405 2.97 -17.69 17.19
CA ILE A 405 1.72 -17.09 17.68
C ILE A 405 1.90 -16.55 19.10
N ALA A 406 2.55 -17.29 20.01
CA ALA A 406 2.78 -16.83 21.37
C ALA A 406 3.58 -15.52 21.39
N ALA A 407 4.64 -15.43 20.59
CA ALA A 407 5.46 -14.22 20.51
C ALA A 407 4.70 -13.03 19.91
N GLY A 408 3.99 -13.24 18.81
CA GLY A 408 3.27 -12.16 18.13
C GLY A 408 2.04 -11.66 18.91
N MET A 409 1.27 -12.56 19.54
CA MET A 409 0.15 -12.21 20.40
C MET A 409 0.64 -11.42 21.62
N LYS A 410 1.74 -11.85 22.26
CA LYS A 410 2.39 -11.09 23.34
C LYS A 410 2.81 -9.70 22.88
N ALA A 411 3.44 -9.58 21.70
CA ALA A 411 3.83 -8.29 21.15
C ALA A 411 2.64 -7.38 20.80
N ALA A 412 1.48 -7.97 20.47
CA ALA A 412 0.23 -7.25 20.24
C ALA A 412 -0.56 -6.96 21.54
N GLY A 413 -0.09 -7.40 22.71
CA GLY A 413 -0.80 -7.26 23.98
C GLY A 413 -2.07 -8.10 24.08
N LEU A 414 -2.14 -9.22 23.35
CA LEU A 414 -3.29 -10.13 23.31
C LEU A 414 -2.99 -11.46 24.03
N PRO A 415 -4.00 -12.08 24.66
CA PRO A 415 -3.84 -13.40 25.25
C PRO A 415 -3.70 -14.47 24.16
N TYR A 416 -2.95 -15.53 24.46
CA TYR A 416 -2.89 -16.73 23.64
C TYR A 416 -3.15 -17.97 24.51
N SER A 417 -4.08 -18.82 24.08
CA SER A 417 -4.48 -20.02 24.82
C SER A 417 -3.49 -21.17 24.73
N GLY A 418 -2.49 -21.10 23.85
CA GLY A 418 -1.61 -22.20 23.52
C GLY A 418 -2.19 -23.19 22.51
N LYS A 419 -3.41 -22.93 22.00
CA LYS A 419 -4.04 -23.75 20.95
C LYS A 419 -4.41 -22.87 19.76
N PHE A 420 -4.20 -23.39 18.57
CA PHE A 420 -4.56 -22.70 17.34
C PHE A 420 -5.21 -23.64 16.33
N GLY A 421 -5.93 -23.05 15.40
CA GLY A 421 -6.48 -23.71 14.22
C GLY A 421 -6.34 -22.81 13.01
N TRP A 422 -7.05 -23.15 11.94
CA TRP A 422 -7.03 -22.42 10.69
C TRP A 422 -8.41 -21.90 10.33
N ILE A 423 -8.47 -20.66 9.86
CA ILE A 423 -9.69 -20.03 9.34
C ILE A 423 -9.46 -19.53 7.93
N GLU A 424 -10.54 -19.48 7.16
CA GLU A 424 -10.56 -18.78 5.89
C GLU A 424 -10.88 -17.31 6.09
N THR A 425 -10.15 -16.45 5.40
CA THR A 425 -10.29 -15.00 5.49
C THR A 425 -10.34 -14.37 4.11
N THR A 426 -10.94 -13.19 4.04
CA THR A 426 -10.86 -12.33 2.85
C THR A 426 -10.48 -10.91 3.20
N THR A 427 -9.70 -10.29 2.31
CA THR A 427 -9.36 -8.87 2.33
C THR A 427 -9.61 -8.26 0.97
N VAL A 428 -10.19 -7.06 0.95
CA VAL A 428 -10.58 -6.35 -0.27
C VAL A 428 -9.63 -5.17 -0.51
N TRP A 429 -9.20 -5.00 -1.76
CA TRP A 429 -8.36 -3.89 -2.25
C TRP A 429 -9.06 -3.17 -3.40
N SER A 430 -9.33 -1.87 -3.24
CA SER A 430 -9.91 -1.05 -4.32
C SER A 430 -8.90 -0.84 -5.45
N LEU A 431 -9.36 -0.98 -6.70
CA LEU A 431 -8.55 -0.73 -7.89
C LEU A 431 -8.79 0.70 -8.38
N ASN A 432 -7.73 1.51 -8.48
CA ASN A 432 -7.81 2.93 -8.80
C ASN A 432 -6.80 3.40 -9.88
N HIS A 433 -5.80 2.58 -10.19
CA HIS A 433 -4.77 2.88 -11.18
C HIS A 433 -4.92 1.98 -12.42
N MET A 434 -3.97 2.08 -13.35
CA MET A 434 -3.97 1.30 -14.60
C MET A 434 -5.15 1.62 -15.52
N VAL A 435 -5.61 2.88 -15.48
CA VAL A 435 -6.72 3.38 -16.28
C VAL A 435 -6.37 3.24 -17.76
N VAL A 436 -7.21 2.53 -18.52
CA VAL A 436 -6.96 2.25 -19.94
C VAL A 436 -7.43 3.38 -20.85
N PRO A 437 -6.94 3.45 -22.10
CA PRO A 437 -7.50 4.31 -23.13
C PRO A 437 -9.01 4.12 -23.29
N LYS A 438 -9.73 5.20 -23.63
CA LYS A 438 -11.20 5.22 -23.75
C LYS A 438 -11.74 4.20 -24.75
N GLU A 439 -10.92 3.78 -25.72
CA GLU A 439 -11.21 2.75 -26.72
C GLU A 439 -11.36 1.37 -26.07
N LYS A 440 -10.60 1.11 -25.00
CA LYS A 440 -10.53 -0.15 -24.25
C LYS A 440 -11.40 -0.19 -22.99
N ALA A 441 -12.07 0.92 -22.66
CA ALA A 441 -13.05 0.97 -21.58
C ALA A 441 -14.21 -0.01 -21.84
N LEU A 442 -14.83 -0.51 -20.77
CA LEU A 442 -15.97 -1.42 -20.87
C LEU A 442 -17.11 -0.79 -21.68
N ARG A 443 -17.67 -1.59 -22.57
CA ARG A 443 -18.85 -1.31 -23.40
C ARG A 443 -20.07 -1.99 -22.81
N CYS A 444 -21.24 -1.63 -23.32
CA CYS A 444 -22.53 -2.15 -22.84
C CYS A 444 -22.55 -3.68 -22.72
N GLN A 445 -22.08 -4.39 -23.76
CA GLN A 445 -22.07 -5.86 -23.82
C GLN A 445 -21.05 -6.51 -22.87
N ASN A 446 -20.09 -5.74 -22.33
CA ASN A 446 -19.21 -6.29 -21.30
C ASN A 446 -19.94 -6.48 -19.98
N CYS A 447 -21.01 -5.72 -19.72
CA CYS A 447 -21.80 -5.82 -18.48
C CYS A 447 -23.17 -6.47 -18.71
N HIS A 448 -23.79 -6.18 -19.86
CA HIS A 448 -25.14 -6.60 -20.20
C HIS A 448 -25.17 -7.74 -21.21
N GLY A 449 -26.18 -8.60 -21.11
CA GLY A 449 -26.39 -9.79 -21.92
C GLY A 449 -25.75 -11.05 -21.32
N GLU A 450 -25.94 -12.19 -22.01
CA GLU A 450 -25.58 -13.52 -21.50
C GLU A 450 -24.08 -13.69 -21.16
N LYS A 451 -23.21 -12.95 -21.86
CA LYS A 451 -21.75 -12.97 -21.66
C LYS A 451 -21.26 -11.78 -20.83
N GLY A 452 -22.17 -11.08 -20.14
CA GLY A 452 -21.86 -9.97 -19.25
C GLY A 452 -21.03 -10.45 -18.05
N ARG A 453 -20.05 -9.64 -17.65
CA ARG A 453 -19.13 -9.96 -16.53
C ARG A 453 -19.67 -9.58 -15.15
N ILE A 454 -20.86 -8.99 -15.07
CA ILE A 454 -21.44 -8.50 -13.82
C ILE A 454 -22.34 -9.58 -13.25
N ASP A 455 -22.08 -9.97 -11.99
CA ASP A 455 -23.02 -10.77 -11.22
C ASP A 455 -24.17 -9.90 -10.71
N TRP A 456 -25.18 -9.73 -11.55
CA TRP A 456 -26.35 -8.91 -11.24
C TRP A 456 -27.11 -9.41 -10.00
N LYS A 457 -27.22 -10.74 -9.84
CA LYS A 457 -27.89 -11.34 -8.68
C LYS A 457 -27.10 -11.09 -7.40
N GLY A 458 -25.78 -11.27 -7.43
CA GLY A 458 -24.89 -10.94 -6.31
C GLY A 458 -24.93 -9.46 -5.92
N LEU A 459 -25.23 -8.57 -6.88
CA LEU A 459 -25.44 -7.13 -6.65
C LEU A 459 -26.88 -6.76 -6.24
N GLY A 460 -27.76 -7.74 -6.02
CA GLY A 460 -29.13 -7.53 -5.57
C GLY A 460 -30.12 -7.11 -6.65
N TYR A 461 -29.81 -7.37 -7.93
CA TYR A 461 -30.77 -7.26 -9.03
C TYR A 461 -31.38 -8.63 -9.34
N ASP A 462 -32.67 -8.66 -9.72
CA ASP A 462 -33.33 -9.92 -10.08
C ASP A 462 -32.77 -10.52 -11.38
N LYS A 463 -32.35 -9.64 -12.29
CA LYS A 463 -31.75 -9.94 -13.61
C LYS A 463 -30.93 -8.76 -14.11
N ASP A 464 -30.35 -8.90 -15.30
CA ASP A 464 -29.73 -7.78 -16.01
C ASP A 464 -30.70 -6.59 -16.11
N PRO A 465 -30.36 -5.39 -15.61
CA PRO A 465 -31.24 -4.23 -15.62
C PRO A 465 -31.52 -3.68 -17.03
N ARG A 466 -30.86 -4.18 -18.08
CA ARG A 466 -31.16 -3.82 -19.47
C ARG A 466 -32.43 -4.51 -20.01
N GLY A 467 -32.81 -5.68 -19.49
CA GLY A 467 -33.96 -6.44 -19.98
C GLY A 467 -33.81 -7.94 -19.82
#